data_AF-A0A1G8IYK0-F1
#
_entry.id   AF-A0A1G8IYK0-F1
#
_cell.length_a   1.000
_cell.length_b   1.000
_cell.length_c   1.000
_cell.angle_alpha   90.00
_cell.angle_beta   90.00
_cell.angle_gamma   90.00
#
_symmetry.space_group_name_H-M   'P 1'
#
loop_
_entity.id
_entity.type
_entity.pdbx_description
1 polymer ?
#
loop_
_entity_poly.entity_id
_entity_poly.type
_entity_poly.pdbx_seq_one_letter_code
_entity_poly.pdbx_strand_id
1 'polypeptide(L)' 'MRGWGVSAGYDLGGGMSVLAGYGRSEATARGDFNSNGIGNKINLDSESFSLGLSMVF' A
#
# COMPACT_ATOMS: atom_id res chain seq x y z
N MET A 1 11.31 -1.94 -5.36
CA MET A 1 10.00 -2.03 -4.68
C MET A 1 8.95 -2.13 -5.76
N ARG A 2 8.02 -3.09 -5.68
CA ARG A 2 6.89 -3.23 -6.63
C ARG A 2 5.62 -3.27 -5.81
N GLY A 3 4.54 -2.69 -6.32
CA GLY A 3 3.26 -2.68 -5.62
C GLY A 3 2.12 -2.41 -6.59
N TRP A 4 0.92 -2.79 -6.20
CA TRP A 4 -0.31 -2.50 -6.92
C TRP A 4 -1.42 -2.14 -5.93
N GLY A 5 -2.41 -1.40 -6.40
CA GLY A 5 -3.57 -1.06 -5.59
C GLY A 5 -4.79 -0.87 -6.45
N VAL A 6 -5.95 -1.03 -5.83
CA VAL A 6 -7.27 -0.82 -6.41
C VAL A 6 -8.08 0.07 -5.48
N SER A 7 -8.86 0.98 -6.05
CA SER A 7 -9.73 1.86 -5.30
C SER A 7 -11.06 2.02 -6.00
N ALA A 8 -12.12 2.07 -5.21
CA ALA A 8 -13.48 2.37 -5.66
C ALA A 8 -14.00 3.58 -4.89
N GLY A 9 -14.62 4.51 -5.61
CA GLY A 9 -15.25 5.68 -5.02
C GLY A 9 -16.71 5.78 -5.43
N TYR A 10 -17.51 6.41 -4.58
CA TYR A 10 -18.91 6.70 -4.86
C TYR A 10 -19.22 8.16 -4.51
N ASP A 11 -19.85 8.87 -5.43
CA ASP A 11 -20.37 10.21 -5.22
C ASP A 11 -21.75 10.10 -4.54
N LEU A 12 -21.85 10.65 -3.33
CA LEU A 12 -23.10 10.67 -2.56
C LEU A 12 -24.00 11.85 -2.95
N GLY A 13 -23.54 12.73 -3.85
CA GLY A 13 -24.22 13.95 -4.23
C GLY A 13 -24.05 15.06 -3.20
N GLY A 14 -24.50 16.27 -3.55
CA GLY A 14 -24.40 17.44 -2.66
C GLY A 14 -22.97 17.84 -2.30
N GLY A 15 -21.99 17.48 -3.14
CA GLY A 15 -20.57 17.75 -2.90
C GLY A 15 -19.89 16.74 -1.97
N MET A 16 -20.55 15.65 -1.59
CA MET A 16 -20.02 14.62 -0.70
C MET A 16 -19.62 13.36 -1.47
N SER A 17 -18.43 12.80 -1.19
CA SER A 17 -17.95 11.56 -1.82
C SER A 17 -17.24 10.64 -0.82
N VAL A 18 -17.36 9.33 -1.05
CA VAL A 18 -16.66 8.29 -0.29
C VAL A 18 -15.68 7.53 -1.18
N LEU A 19 -14.56 7.10 -0.60
CA LEU A 19 -13.50 6.36 -1.27
C LEU A 19 -13.06 5.19 -0.40
N ALA A 20 -12.94 4.01 -0.99
CA ALA A 20 -12.29 2.84 -0.37
C ALA A 20 -11.15 2.36 -1.26
N GLY A 21 -10.02 2.01 -0.65
CA GLY A 21 -8.83 1.58 -1.36
C GLY A 21 -8.11 0.44 -0.65
N TYR A 22 -7.53 -0.46 -1.44
CA TYR A 22 -6.63 -1.52 -0.98
C TYR A 22 -5.36 -1.50 -1.83
N GLY A 23 -4.22 -1.63 -1.17
CA GLY A 23 -2.92 -1.67 -1.81
C GLY A 23 -2.02 -2.72 -1.20
N ARG A 24 -1.19 -3.34 -2.04
CA ARG A 24 -0.13 -4.24 -1.61
C ARG A 24 1.19 -3.77 -2.17
N SER A 25 2.20 -3.73 -1.31
CA SER A 25 3.56 -3.32 -1.64
C SER A 25 4.56 -4.38 -1.20
N GLU A 26 5.49 -4.71 -2.09
CA GLU A 26 6.60 -5.64 -1.85
C GLU A 26 7.92 -4.87 -1.90
N ALA A 27 8.62 -4.89 -0.76
CA ALA A 27 9.94 -4.33 -0.58
C ALA A 27 10.94 -5.45 -0.28
N THR A 28 11.78 -5.77 -1.27
CA THR A 28 12.93 -6.65 -1.04
C THR A 28 14.12 -5.82 -0.59
N ALA A 29 14.61 -6.06 0.63
CA ALA A 29 15.89 -5.54 1.08
C ALA A 29 16.97 -6.61 0.87
N ARG A 30 17.98 -6.31 0.06
CA ARG A 30 19.21 -7.12 -0.02
C ARG A 30 20.20 -6.56 0.99
N GLY A 31 20.37 -7.25 2.12
CA GLY A 31 21.41 -6.93 3.07
C GLY A 31 22.66 -7.75 2.75
N ASP A 32 23.75 -7.09 2.36
CA ASP A 32 25.08 -7.70 2.27
C ASP A 32 25.66 -7.82 3.69
N PHE A 33 25.19 -8.80 4.46
CA PHE A 33 25.82 -9.15 5.73
C PHE A 33 26.98 -10.10 5.47
N ASN A 34 28.16 -9.53 5.22
CA ASN A 34 29.41 -10.28 5.12
C ASN A 34 29.93 -10.63 6.53
N SER A 35 29.39 -11.70 7.10
CA SER A 35 30.10 -12.61 7.99
C SER A 35 29.20 -13.82 8.21
N ASN A 36 29.60 -14.99 7.70
CA ASN A 36 28.95 -16.29 7.90
C ASN A 36 27.84 -16.73 6.91
N GLY A 37 28.00 -16.49 5.60
CA GLY A 37 27.56 -17.42 4.55
C GLY A 37 26.06 -17.66 4.33
N ILE A 38 25.16 -16.93 4.98
CA ILE A 38 23.72 -17.03 4.75
C ILE A 38 23.21 -15.65 4.32
N GLY A 39 23.16 -15.43 3.00
CA GLY A 39 22.54 -14.24 2.42
C GLY A 39 21.05 -14.25 2.68
N ASN A 40 20.62 -13.70 3.82
CA ASN A 40 19.22 -13.68 4.22
C ASN A 40 18.48 -12.59 3.44
N LYS A 41 17.73 -12.98 2.40
CA LYS A 41 16.84 -12.07 1.66
C LYS A 41 15.63 -11.74 2.55
N ILE A 42 15.59 -10.55 3.12
CA ILE A 42 14.43 -10.08 3.88
C ILE A 42 13.40 -9.55 2.86
N ASN A 43 12.28 -10.27 2.73
CA ASN A 43 11.14 -9.80 1.97
C ASN A 43 10.15 -9.13 2.93
N LEU A 44 9.93 -7.83 2.75
CA LEU A 44 8.95 -7.06 3.49
C LEU A 44 7.70 -6.93 2.61
N ASP A 45 6.68 -7.72 2.94
CA ASP A 45 5.36 -7.62 2.32
C ASP A 45 4.49 -6.71 3.19
N SER A 46 3.89 -5.68 2.61
CA SER A 46 3.05 -4.71 3.32
C SER A 46 1.72 -4.54 2.60
N GLU A 47 0.64 -4.69 3.34
CA GLU A 47 -0.73 -4.47 2.89
C GLU A 47 -1.27 -3.19 3.51
N SER A 48 -2.10 -2.46 2.78
CA SER A 48 -2.65 -1.17 3.22
C SER A 48 -4.10 -1.05 2.82
N PHE A 49 -4.91 -0.56 3.75
CA PHE A 49 -6.33 -0.27 3.55
C PHE A 49 -6.60 1.20 3.85
N SER A 50 -7.39 1.86 2.99
CA SER A 50 -7.73 3.27 3.13
C SER A 50 -9.22 3.50 2.98
N LEU A 51 -9.79 4.33 3.85
CA LEU A 51 -11.14 4.87 3.75
C LEU A 51 -11.06 6.39 3.75
N GLY A 52 -11.81 7.01 2.84
CA GLY A 52 -11.89 8.46 2.68
C GLY A 52 -13.33 8.93 2.62
N LEU A 53 -13.59 10.08 3.23
CA LEU A 53 -14.80 10.87 3.08
C LEU A 53 -14.38 12.30 2.74
N SER A 54 -14.95 12.86 1.68
CA SER A 54 -14.66 14.22 1.22
C SER A 54 -15.96 15.01 1.05
N MET A 55 -15.92 16.29 1.41
CA MET A 55 -17.02 17.24 1.26
C MET A 55 -16.45 18.54 0.68
N VAL A 56 -17.05 19.04 -0.39
CA VAL A 56 -16.73 20.33 -1.03
C VAL A 56 -17.76 21.38 -0.63
N PHE A 57 -17.30 22.59 -0.30
CA PHE A 57 -18.09 23.75 0.12
C PHE A 57 -17.75 24.99 -0.71
#